data_AF-A0A8S1T7C2-F1
#
_entry.id   AF-A0A8S1T7C2-F1
#
_cell.length_a   1.000
_cell.length_b   1.000
_cell.length_c   1.000
_cell.angle_alpha   90.00
_cell.angle_beta   90.00
_cell.angle_gamma   90.00
#
_symmetry.space_group_name_H-M   'P 1'
#
loop_
_entity.id
_entity.type
_entity.pdbx_description
1 polymer ?
#
loop_
_entity_poly.entity_id
_entity_poly.type
_entity_poly.pdbx_seq_one_letter_code
_entity_poly.pdbx_strand_id
1 'polypeptide(L)' 'MILMYFCYKQNGCLQILKYPQYFSQIKSCRFKQVKCEYDGCNIDILLKVKNLHDNICLFKILQCKWCKQRY' A
#
# COMPACT_ATOMS: atom_id res chain seq x y z
N MET A 1 -15.29 -17.72 23.46
CA MET A 1 -15.69 -16.68 22.48
C MET A 1 -14.55 -16.47 21.51
N ILE A 2 -14.81 -16.45 20.19
CA ILE A 2 -13.78 -16.20 19.17
C ILE A 2 -13.84 -14.73 18.77
N LEU A 3 -12.77 -13.98 19.00
CA LEU A 3 -12.67 -12.58 18.56
C LEU A 3 -12.45 -12.52 17.04
N MET A 4 -13.31 -11.77 16.35
CA MET A 4 -13.24 -11.52 14.92
C MET A 4 -12.96 -10.05 14.62
N TYR A 5 -12.15 -9.80 13.60
CA TYR A 5 -11.71 -8.46 13.21
C TYR A 5 -11.94 -8.22 11.72
N PHE A 6 -12.33 -7.00 11.38
CA PHE A 6 -12.42 -6.53 10.00
C PHE A 6 -11.04 -6.06 9.53
N CYS A 7 -10.54 -6.66 8.45
CA CYS A 7 -9.31 -6.22 7.79
C CYS A 7 -9.61 -4.98 6.94
N TYR A 8 -8.92 -3.86 7.15
CA TYR A 8 -9.00 -2.62 6.33
C TYR A 8 -10.40 -2.25 5.79
N LYS A 9 -11.44 -2.29 6.64
CA LYS A 9 -12.85 -2.00 6.24
C LYS A 9 -13.01 -0.64 5.57
N GLN A 10 -12.33 0.38 6.09
CA GLN A 10 -12.36 1.75 5.55
C GLN A 10 -11.77 1.84 4.14
N ASN A 11 -10.84 0.94 3.79
CA ASN A 11 -10.20 0.91 2.48
C ASN A 11 -10.95 -0.01 1.49
N GLY A 12 -12.04 -0.67 1.94
CA GLY A 12 -12.87 -1.54 1.10
C GLY A 12 -12.55 -3.03 1.20
N CYS A 13 -11.76 -3.47 2.17
CA CYS A 13 -11.61 -4.91 2.43
C CYS A 13 -12.76 -5.43 3.30
N LEU A 14 -13.47 -6.45 2.80
CA LEU A 14 -14.65 -7.03 3.46
C LEU A 14 -14.34 -8.34 4.21
N GLN A 15 -13.05 -8.67 4.39
CA GLN A 15 -12.65 -9.89 5.08
C GLN A 15 -12.81 -9.75 6.58
N ILE A 16 -13.45 -10.76 7.17
CA ILE A 16 -13.62 -10.93 8.61
C ILE A 16 -12.77 -12.13 9.02
N LEU A 17 -11.82 -11.91 9.93
CA LEU A 17 -10.81 -12.91 10.29
C LEU A 17 -10.78 -13.13 11.80
N LYS A 18 -10.41 -14.34 12.21
CA LYS A 18 -10.12 -14.63 13.62
C LYS A 18 -8.86 -13.90 14.05
N TYR A 19 -8.74 -13.54 15.34
CA TYR A 19 -7.58 -12.85 15.91
C TYR A 19 -6.20 -13.32 15.38
N PRO A 20 -5.83 -14.62 15.37
CA PRO A 20 -4.52 -15.04 14.87
C PRO A 20 -4.32 -14.82 13.36
N GLN A 21 -5.38 -14.96 12.57
CA GLN A 21 -5.35 -14.76 11.12
C GLN A 21 -5.34 -13.27 10.74
N TYR A 22 -5.89 -12.42 11.61
CA TYR A 22 -5.92 -10.98 11.40
C TYR A 22 -4.50 -10.40 11.30
N PHE A 23 -3.61 -10.74 12.24
CA PHE A 23 -2.24 -10.22 12.26
C PHE A 23 -1.39 -10.60 11.04
N SER A 24 -1.60 -11.79 10.48
CA SER A 24 -0.91 -12.19 9.24
C SER A 24 -1.52 -11.47 8.05
N GLN A 25 -2.85 -11.38 7.96
CA GLN A 25 -3.52 -10.76 6.81
C GLN A 25 -3.25 -9.26 6.71
N ILE A 26 -3.25 -8.51 7.81
CA ILE A 26 -3.02 -7.05 7.74
C ILE A 26 -1.66 -6.71 7.13
N LYS A 27 -0.66 -7.59 7.25
CA LYS A 27 0.68 -7.36 6.68
C LYS A 27 0.69 -7.45 5.16
N SER A 28 -0.12 -8.33 4.57
CA SER A 28 -0.16 -8.64 3.13
C SER A 28 -1.45 -8.22 2.43
N CYS A 29 -2.41 -7.60 3.14
CA CYS A 29 -3.68 -7.21 2.57
C CYS A 29 -3.49 -6.20 1.43
N ARG A 30 -4.12 -6.46 0.28
CA ARG A 30 -4.03 -5.56 -0.88
C ARG A 30 -4.71 -4.20 -0.65
N PHE A 31 -5.54 -4.09 0.38
CA PHE A 31 -6.18 -2.83 0.80
C PHE A 31 -5.40 -2.10 1.90
N LYS A 32 -4.22 -2.61 2.28
CA LYS A 32 -3.26 -1.87 3.09
C LYS A 32 -2.82 -0.62 2.35
N GLN A 33 -2.87 0.53 3.03
CA GLN A 33 -2.24 1.74 2.54
C GLN A 33 -0.73 1.66 2.76
N VAL A 34 0.02 2.03 1.73
CA VAL A 34 1.47 2.11 1.73
C VAL A 34 1.87 3.45 1.13
N LYS A 35 2.95 4.03 1.63
CA LYS A 35 3.55 5.20 0.99
C LYS A 35 4.14 4.80 -0.34
N CYS A 36 4.07 5.71 -1.31
CA CYS A 36 4.84 5.56 -2.52
C CYS A 36 6.34 5.44 -2.20
N GLU A 37 7.06 4.59 -2.93
CA GLU A 37 8.49 4.37 -2.72
C GLU A 37 9.37 5.46 -3.36
N TYR A 38 8.79 6.27 -4.24
CA TYR A 38 9.49 7.36 -4.89
C TYR A 38 9.59 8.56 -3.97
N ASP A 39 10.83 8.99 -3.76
CA ASP A 39 11.17 10.13 -2.92
C ASP A 39 10.54 11.43 -3.46
N GLY A 40 9.82 12.14 -2.60
CA GLY A 40 8.98 13.28 -2.97
C GLY A 40 7.52 12.96 -3.29
N CYS A 41 7.18 11.69 -3.54
CA CYS A 41 5.80 11.27 -3.75
C CYS A 41 5.10 10.99 -2.40
N ASN A 42 4.54 12.04 -1.79
CA ASN A 42 3.91 11.97 -0.47
C ASN A 42 2.47 11.42 -0.47
N ILE A 43 2.12 10.56 -1.43
CA ILE A 43 0.78 9.99 -1.49
C ILE A 43 0.73 8.61 -0.83
N ASP A 44 -0.34 8.37 -0.08
CA ASP A 44 -0.68 7.06 0.43
C ASP A 44 -1.54 6.32 -0.59
N ILE A 45 -1.07 5.17 -1.05
CA ILE A 45 -1.73 4.34 -2.06
C ILE A 45 -2.10 2.98 -1.50
N LEU A 46 -3.17 2.38 -2.02
CA LEU A 46 -3.50 1.00 -1.69
C LEU A 46 -2.51 0.06 -2.37
N LEU A 47 -2.07 -0.98 -1.66
CA LEU A 47 -1.16 -1.98 -2.20
C LEU A 47 -1.68 -2.60 -3.52
N LYS A 48 -3.01 -2.76 -3.66
CA LYS A 48 -3.66 -3.24 -4.89
C LYS A 48 -3.42 -2.35 -6.11
N VAL A 49 -3.30 -1.03 -5.92
CA VAL A 49 -3.08 -0.05 -6.99
C VAL A 49 -1.62 0.39 -7.07
N LYS A 50 -0.72 -0.18 -6.24
CA LYS A 50 0.70 0.18 -6.21
C LYS A 50 1.31 0.14 -7.60
N ASN A 51 1.12 -0.96 -8.34
CA ASN A 51 1.67 -1.13 -9.68
C ASN A 51 1.05 -0.17 -10.70
N LEU A 52 -0.21 0.21 -10.53
CA LEU A 52 -0.83 1.21 -11.39
C LEU A 52 -0.20 2.58 -11.14
N HIS A 53 -0.12 2.99 -9.87
CA HIS A 53 0.53 4.24 -9.47
C HIS A 53 1.99 4.28 -9.94
N ASP A 54 2.72 3.17 -9.81
CA ASP A 54 4.09 3.05 -10.26
C ASP A 54 4.30 3.38 -11.75
N ASN A 55 3.30 3.15 -12.61
CA ASN A 55 3.41 3.51 -14.03
C ASN A 55 3.12 4.98 -14.33
N ILE A 56 2.41 5.68 -13.44
CA ILE A 56 1.98 7.08 -13.61
C ILE A 56 2.63 8.03 -12.61
N CYS A 57 3.47 7.53 -11.71
CA CYS A 57 4.11 8.33 -10.68
C CYS A 57 5.08 9.32 -11.34
N LEU A 58 4.78 10.61 -11.24
CA LEU A 58 5.66 11.66 -11.75
C LEU A 58 7.05 11.52 -11.12
N PHE A 59 7.15 11.31 -9.81
CA PHE A 59 8.44 11.18 -9.12
C PHE A 59 9.29 9.98 -9.56
N LYS A 60 8.69 8.95 -10.17
CA LYS A 60 9.44 7.86 -10.83
C LYS A 60 10.11 8.33 -12.11
N ILE A 61 9.35 9.04 -12.96
CA ILE A 61 9.82 9.54 -14.26
C ILE A 61 10.94 10.55 -14.05
N LEU A 62 10.85 11.31 -12.97
CA LEU A 62 11.77 12.36 -12.59
C LEU A 62 13.03 11.82 -11.87
N GLN A 63 12.99 10.59 -11.38
CA GLN A 63 14.20 9.91 -10.92
C GLN A 63 15.03 9.44 -12.12
N CYS A 64 16.10 10.18 -12.41
CA CYS A 64 17.16 9.76 -13.31
C CYS A 64 17.66 8.35 -12.92
N LYS A 65 17.42 7.36 -13.79
CA LYS A 65 17.82 5.94 -13.63
C LYS A 65 19.32 5.76 -13.33
N TRP A 66 20.16 6.73 -13.68
CA TRP A 66 21.61 6.66 -13.54
C TRP A 66 22.20 7.60 -12.50
N CYS A 67 21.52 8.68 -12.13
CA CYS A 67 22.16 9.75 -11.37
C CYS A 67 21.55 10.04 -9.99
N LYS A 68 20.37 9.50 -9.64
CA LYS A 68 19.68 9.78 -8.35
C LYS A 68 19.60 11.27 -7.97
N GLN A 69 19.90 12.20 -8.87
CA GLN A 69 19.94 13.63 -8.60
C GLN A 69 18.59 14.24 -8.92
N ARG A 70 18.12 15.07 -7.98
CA ARG A 70 16.92 15.90 -8.07
C ARG A 70 17.28 17.13 -8.91
N TYR A 71 16.47 17.49 -9.88
CA TYR A 71 16.53 18.80 -10.55
C TYR A 71 15.59 19.79 -9.84
#